data_AF-A0A673UFJ0-F1
#
_entry.id   AF-A0A673UFJ0-F1
#
_cell.length_a   1.000
_cell.length_b   1.000
_cell.length_c   1.000
_cell.angle_alpha   90.00
_cell.angle_beta   90.00
_cell.angle_gamma   90.00
#
_symmetry.space_group_name_H-M   'P 1'
#
loop_
_entity.id
_entity.type
_entity.pdbx_description
1 polymer ?
#
loop_
_entity_poly.entity_id
_entity_poly.type
_entity_poly.pdbx_seq_one_letter_code
_entity_poly.pdbx_strand_id
1 'polypeptide(L)'
;MGTRKKVHAFVRVKPTDDFAHEMIKYGDDNKSIDIHLKKDIRRGVVNNQQTDWSFKLDGVLHNASQDLVYETVAKDVVAQALDGYNGNLVN
;
A
#
# COMPACT_ATOMS: atom_id res chain seq x y z
N MET A 1 13.50 1.82 26.14
CA MET A 1 12.67 2.56 25.17
C MET A 1 13.01 2.02 23.79
N GLY A 2 12.11 1.27 23.16
CA GLY A 2 12.35 0.72 21.82
C GLY A 2 12.49 1.84 20.79
N THR A 3 13.38 1.67 19.81
CA THR A 3 13.54 2.61 18.70
C THR A 3 12.25 2.63 17.87
N ARG A 4 11.53 3.75 17.87
CA ARG A 4 10.36 3.93 16.98
C ARG A 4 10.83 3.98 15.53
N LYS A 5 10.09 3.31 14.63
CA LYS A 5 10.28 3.43 13.19
C LYS A 5 10.00 4.89 12.79
N LYS A 6 10.91 5.52 12.05
CA LYS A 6 10.81 6.94 11.65
C LYS A 6 10.20 7.14 10.26
N VAL A 7 10.18 6.10 9.44
CA VAL A 7 9.71 6.14 8.05
C VAL A 7 8.64 5.08 7.88
N HIS A 8 7.48 5.50 7.39
CA HIS A 8 6.36 4.61 7.09
C HIS A 8 5.96 4.75 5.63
N ALA A 9 5.58 3.64 4.99
CA ALA A 9 5.09 3.60 3.63
C ALA A 9 3.71 2.91 3.60
N PHE A 10 2.73 3.60 3.04
CA PHE A 10 1.35 3.11 2.94
C PHE A 10 0.90 3.10 1.47
N VAL A 11 -0.02 2.21 1.14
CA VAL A 11 -0.72 2.23 -0.15
C VAL A 11 -2.20 2.52 0.11
N ARG A 12 -2.76 3.49 -0.61
CA ARG A 12 -4.21 3.72 -0.63
C ARG A 12 -4.74 3.41 -2.03
N VAL A 13 -5.64 2.43 -2.12
CA VAL A 13 -6.30 2.08 -3.38
C VAL A 13 -7.59 2.86 -3.53
N LYS A 14 -7.74 3.54 -4.66
CA LYS A 14 -8.95 4.30 -4.99
C LYS A 14 -10.14 3.34 -5.18
N PRO A 15 -11.29 3.59 -4.54
CA PRO A 15 -12.51 2.81 -4.77
C PRO A 15 -12.94 2.86 -6.25
N THR A 16 -13.43 1.73 -6.76
CA THR A 16 -13.97 1.59 -8.12
C THR A 16 -14.98 0.46 -8.14
N ASP A 17 -16.04 0.59 -8.95
CA ASP A 17 -17.03 -0.46 -9.16
C ASP A 17 -16.47 -1.62 -10.00
N ASP A 18 -15.55 -1.32 -10.91
CA ASP A 18 -14.85 -2.29 -11.75
C ASP A 18 -13.42 -2.51 -11.23
N PHE A 19 -13.32 -3.22 -10.10
CA PHE A 19 -12.03 -3.55 -9.49
C PHE A 19 -11.38 -4.75 -10.17
N ALA A 20 -10.07 -4.67 -10.40
CA ALA A 20 -9.28 -5.71 -11.05
C ALA A 20 -8.96 -6.90 -10.11
N HIS A 21 -9.99 -7.63 -9.67
CA HIS A 21 -9.90 -8.72 -8.69
C HIS A 21 -8.94 -9.87 -9.12
N GLU A 22 -8.76 -10.07 -10.43
CA GLU A 22 -7.80 -11.05 -10.95
C GLU A 22 -6.34 -10.61 -10.83
N MET A 23 -6.10 -9.29 -10.77
CA MET A 23 -4.77 -8.69 -10.86
C MET A 23 -4.27 -8.12 -9.54
N ILE A 24 -5.16 -7.66 -8.66
CA ILE A 24 -4.75 -7.02 -7.39
C ILE A 24 -5.35 -7.83 -6.25
N LYS A 25 -4.50 -8.35 -5.36
CA LYS A 25 -4.91 -9.07 -4.15
C LYS A 25 -4.36 -8.38 -2.91
N TYR A 26 -5.22 -8.23 -1.90
CA TYR A 26 -4.81 -7.77 -0.58
C TYR A 26 -4.48 -8.99 0.28
N GLY A 27 -3.37 -8.93 1.01
CA GLY A 27 -3.06 -9.94 2.02
C GLY A 27 -3.89 -9.74 3.29
N ASP A 28 -4.08 -10.84 4.04
CA ASP A 28 -4.89 -10.84 5.27
C ASP A 28 -4.29 -10.01 6.43
N ASP A 29 -3.06 -9.52 6.26
CA ASP A 29 -2.33 -8.73 7.26
C ASP A 29 -2.55 -7.21 7.15
N ASN A 30 -3.38 -6.74 6.20
CA ASN A 30 -3.59 -5.33 5.85
C ASN A 30 -2.29 -4.57 5.53
N LYS A 31 -1.23 -5.28 5.14
CA LYS A 31 0.10 -4.73 4.86
C LYS A 31 0.69 -5.24 3.56
N SER A 32 0.17 -6.35 3.06
CA SER A 32 0.64 -6.99 1.84
C SER A 32 -0.32 -6.71 0.68
N ILE A 33 0.24 -6.42 -0.50
CA ILE A 33 -0.49 -6.27 -1.75
C ILE A 33 0.26 -7.01 -2.86
N ASP A 34 -0.45 -7.83 -3.61
CA ASP A 34 0.08 -8.61 -4.73
C ASP A 34 -0.48 -8.11 -6.05
N ILE A 35 0.37 -8.04 -7.07
CA ILE A 35 0.05 -7.64 -8.44
C ILE A 35 0.32 -8.82 -9.37
N HIS A 36 -0.70 -9.25 -10.11
CA HIS A 36 -0.68 -10.32 -11.10
C HIS A 36 -1.07 -9.78 -12.47
N LEU A 37 -0.14 -9.77 -13.43
CA LEU A 37 -0.38 -9.36 -14.80
C LEU A 37 -0.69 -10.57 -15.69
N LYS A 38 -1.57 -10.38 -16.66
CA LYS A 38 -1.83 -11.37 -17.71
C LYS A 38 -0.58 -11.52 -18.58
N LYS A 39 -0.15 -12.76 -18.82
CA LYS A 39 0.98 -13.06 -19.72
C LYS A 39 0.70 -12.53 -21.12
N ASP A 40 1.71 -11.93 -21.75
CA ASP A 40 1.60 -11.51 -23.14
C ASP A 40 1.54 -12.73 -24.08
N ILE A 41 0.39 -12.92 -24.71
CA ILE A 41 0.13 -14.00 -25.67
C ILE A 41 0.95 -13.87 -26.96
N ARG A 42 1.55 -12.71 -27.22
CA ARG A 42 2.34 -12.44 -28.45
C ARG A 42 3.77 -12.98 -28.39
N ARG A 43 4.27 -13.42 -27.22
CA ARG A 43 5.68 -13.81 -27.03
C ARG A 43 5.99 -15.29 -27.31
N GLY A 44 5.05 -16.06 -27.87
CA GLY A 44 5.28 -17.44 -28.27
C GLY A 44 5.36 -18.45 -27.11
N VAL A 45 5.86 -19.66 -27.40
CA VAL A 45 5.80 -20.84 -26.49
C VAL A 45 6.66 -20.68 -25.23
N VAL A 46 7.76 -19.92 -25.30
CA VAL A 46 8.61 -19.61 -24.14
C VAL A 46 8.45 -18.14 -23.76
N ASN A 47 7.64 -17.86 -22.74
CA ASN A 47 7.45 -16.51 -22.20
C ASN A 47 7.84 -16.45 -20.71
N ASN A 48 9.08 -16.02 -20.45
CA ASN A 48 9.67 -15.84 -19.12
C ASN A 48 9.44 -14.44 -18.53
N GLN A 49 8.41 -13.73 -18.99
CA GLN A 49 8.04 -12.43 -18.44
C GLN A 49 7.63 -12.57 -16.97
N GLN A 50 8.17 -11.69 -16.11
CA GLN A 50 7.66 -11.55 -14.75
C GLN A 50 6.24 -11.00 -14.81
N THR A 51 5.31 -11.74 -14.22
CA THR A 51 3.89 -11.39 -14.13
C THR A 51 3.44 -11.12 -12.71
N ASP A 52 4.24 -11.50 -11.72
CA ASP A 52 3.86 -11.54 -10.32
C ASP A 52 4.81 -10.68 -9.49
N TRP A 53 4.23 -9.81 -8.66
CA TRP A 53 4.94 -9.01 -7.67
C TRP A 53 4.19 -9.03 -6.35
N SER A 54 4.95 -9.13 -5.26
CA SER A 54 4.44 -9.06 -3.89
C SER A 54 5.13 -7.93 -3.15
N PHE A 55 4.35 -7.08 -2.49
CA PHE A 55 4.85 -5.93 -1.74
C PHE A 55 4.35 -5.99 -0.31
N LYS A 56 5.24 -5.71 0.65
CA LYS A 56 4.90 -5.56 2.07
C LYS A 56 5.21 -4.14 2.54
N LEU A 57 4.21 -3.49 3.11
CA LEU A 57 4.20 -2.09 3.51
C LEU A 57 3.85 -1.95 5.00
N ASP A 58 3.75 -0.71 5.49
CA ASP A 58 3.25 -0.43 6.84
C ASP A 58 1.71 -0.53 6.92
N GLY A 59 1.02 -0.34 5.79
CA GLY A 59 -0.41 -0.58 5.66
C GLY A 59 -0.92 -0.43 4.22
N VAL A 60 -1.97 -1.18 3.91
CA VAL A 60 -2.72 -1.12 2.65
C VAL A 60 -4.16 -0.75 2.98
N LEU A 61 -4.62 0.39 2.47
CA LEU A 61 -5.94 0.94 2.70
C LEU A 61 -6.77 0.83 1.41
N HIS A 62 -7.82 0.01 1.44
CA HIS A 62 -8.79 -0.10 0.34
C HIS A 62 -10.18 0.26 0.86
N ASN A 63 -10.98 0.97 0.06
CA ASN A 63 -12.31 1.46 0.47
C ASN A 63 -12.33 2.21 1.81
N ALA A 64 -11.20 2.86 2.16
CA ALA A 64 -11.02 3.56 3.42
C ALA A 64 -11.57 5.00 3.34
N SER A 65 -12.32 5.39 4.39
CA SER A 65 -12.77 6.77 4.59
C SER A 65 -11.59 7.72 4.83
N GLN A 66 -11.82 9.03 4.68
CA GLN A 66 -10.78 10.02 4.97
C GLN A 66 -10.39 10.03 6.45
N ASP A 67 -11.36 9.84 7.35
CA ASP A 67 -11.10 9.76 8.80
C ASP A 67 -10.15 8.59 9.12
N LEU A 68 -10.40 7.41 8.55
CA LEU A 68 -9.54 6.25 8.76
C LEU A 68 -8.13 6.47 8.20
N VAL A 69 -8.02 7.11 7.04
CA VAL A 69 -6.72 7.44 6.43
C VAL A 69 -5.92 8.41 7.30
N TYR A 70 -6.57 9.47 7.82
CA TYR A 70 -5.92 10.42 8.71
C TYR A 70 -5.45 9.75 10.02
N GLU A 71 -6.33 8.99 10.65
CA GLU A 71 -6.03 8.27 11.90
C GLU A 71 -4.86 7.29 11.72
N THR A 72 -4.76 6.63 10.56
CA THR A 72 -3.73 5.63 10.29
C THR A 72 -2.39 6.23 9.88
N VAL A 73 -2.40 7.29 9.06
CA VAL A 73 -1.17 7.78 8.38
C VAL A 73 -0.62 9.06 8.99
N ALA A 74 -1.49 9.95 9.48
CA ALA A 74 -1.11 11.33 9.78
C ALA A 74 -1.14 11.66 11.29
N LYS A 75 -2.05 11.05 12.05
CA LYS A 75 -2.30 11.39 13.46
C LYS A 75 -1.02 11.42 14.31
N ASP A 76 -0.21 10.37 14.24
CA ASP A 76 1.01 10.27 15.03
C ASP A 76 2.09 11.27 14.60
N VAL A 77 2.13 11.63 13.32
CA VAL A 77 3.06 12.64 12.79
C VAL A 77 2.66 14.03 13.29
N VAL A 78 1.36 14.35 13.28
CA VAL A 78 0.82 15.61 13.80
C VAL A 78 1.02 15.71 15.31
N ALA A 79 0.78 14.64 16.06
CA ALA A 79 1.00 14.61 17.50
C ALA A 79 2.48 14.88 17.85
N GLN A 80 3.41 14.24 17.13
CA GLN A 80 4.85 14.45 17.33
C GLN A 80 5.30 15.87 16.95
N ALA A 81 4.61 16.55 16.04
CA ALA A 81 4.88 17.96 15.74
C ALA A 81 4.62 18.87 16.96
N LEU A 82 3.62 18.55 17.80
CA LEU A 82 3.37 19.29 19.04
C LEU A 82 4.48 19.06 20.08
N ASP A 83 5.14 17.91 20.03
CA ASP A 83 6.30 17.58 20.87
C ASP A 83 7.63 18.16 20.30
N GLY A 84 7.58 18.90 19.19
CA GLY A 84 8.73 19.57 18.58
C GLY A 84 9.48 18.75 17.52
N TYR A 85 8.92 17.63 17.05
CA TYR A 85 9.53 16.83 15.98
C TYR A 85 9.04 17.25 14.60
N ASN A 86 9.95 17.29 13.63
CA ASN A 86 9.57 17.53 12.23
C ASN A 86 8.89 16.29 11.64
N GLY A 87 7.77 16.50 10.94
CA GLY A 87 7.05 15.48 10.19
C GLY A 87 6.88 15.88 8.73
N ASN A 88 7.02 14.91 7.82
CA ASN A 88 6.72 15.10 6.40
C ASN A 88 5.76 14.00 5.93
N LEU A 89 4.67 14.41 5.26
CA LEU A 89 3.69 13.51 4.65
C LEU A 89 3.70 13.78 3.14
N VAL A 90 3.93 12.73 2.35
CA VAL A 90 3.95 12.79 0.89
C VAL A 90 2.85 11.88 0.36
N ASN A 91 2.01 12.41 -0.54
CA ASN A 91 0.93 11.72 -1.24
C ASN A 91 1.17 11.82 -2.75
#